data_AF-A0A943EQ04-F1
#
_entry.id   AF-A0A943EQ04-F1
#
_cell.length_a   1.000
_cell.length_b   1.000
_cell.length_c   1.000
_cell.angle_alpha   90.00
_cell.angle_beta   90.00
_cell.angle_gamma   90.00
#
_symmetry.space_group_name_H-M   'P 1'
#
loop_
_entity.id
_entity.type
_entity.pdbx_description
1 polymer ?
#
loop_
_entity_poly.entity_id
_entity_poly.type
_entity_poly.pdbx_seq_one_letter_code
_entity_poly.pdbx_strand_id
1 'polypeptide(L)'
;MEKKLNISDKLDFNDIDLTAPEKVISEVLDQLSQETNGIICGNINTYSGHVMSYTKGGFTSIMGSIDKEVNIQSDLGKIGQEIHKFECYLYTPEYDKYKYRVFFVKYDTSHYPVNIILEESVARSISSGSSGYVLSCATREELEELMYKIFNSKKLISVMQELIRINQSKKHWKLTMFQGTKQKIKNKVFWGPTILIKL
;
A
#
# COMPACT_ATOMS: atom_id res chain seq x y z
N MET A 1 33.00 20.69 43.55
CA MET A 1 32.63 19.29 43.24
C MET A 1 32.02 19.27 41.86
N GLU A 2 32.72 18.73 40.87
CA GLU A 2 32.17 18.55 39.52
C GLU A 2 31.23 17.35 39.53
N LYS A 3 29.96 17.57 39.15
CA LYS A 3 28.99 16.48 39.00
C LYS A 3 29.16 15.84 37.63
N LYS A 4 29.28 14.51 37.60
CA LYS A 4 29.35 13.72 36.34
C LYS A 4 27.96 13.16 36.00
N LEU A 5 27.60 13.18 34.72
CA LEU A 5 26.25 12.83 34.23
C LEU A 5 25.85 11.36 34.40
N ASN A 6 26.78 10.40 34.25
CA ASN A 6 26.61 8.96 34.50
C ASN A 6 25.26 8.37 34.03
N ILE A 7 24.90 8.57 32.75
CA ILE A 7 23.63 8.04 32.16
C ILE A 7 23.82 6.80 31.29
N SER A 8 25.06 6.35 31.06
CA SER A 8 25.37 5.26 30.13
C SER A 8 24.62 3.97 30.47
N ASP A 9 24.48 3.64 31.75
CA ASP A 9 23.78 2.42 32.21
C ASP A 9 22.25 2.50 32.04
N LYS A 10 21.72 3.65 31.61
CA LYS A 10 20.29 3.87 31.35
C LYS A 10 19.95 3.85 29.87
N LEU A 11 20.95 3.71 28.99
CA LEU A 11 20.79 3.73 27.54
C LEU A 11 21.05 2.33 27.00
N ASP A 12 20.23 1.92 26.04
CA ASP A 12 20.47 0.71 25.27
C ASP A 12 21.24 1.07 24.01
N PHE A 13 22.38 0.41 23.81
CA PHE A 13 23.26 0.59 22.65
C PHE A 13 23.35 -0.67 21.80
N ASN A 14 22.48 -1.67 22.05
CA ASN A 14 22.40 -2.84 21.19
C ASN A 14 21.94 -2.43 19.79
N ASP A 15 22.56 -3.03 18.78
CA ASP A 15 22.12 -2.86 17.40
C ASP A 15 20.74 -3.49 17.21
N ILE A 16 19.83 -2.71 16.62
CA ILE A 16 18.46 -3.14 16.30
C ILE A 16 18.38 -3.24 14.76
N ASP A 17 17.68 -4.23 14.23
CA ASP A 17 17.36 -4.25 12.81
C ASP A 17 16.40 -3.10 12.47
N LEU A 18 16.97 -2.07 11.85
CA LEU A 18 16.25 -0.89 11.37
C LEU A 18 16.01 -0.97 9.86
N THR A 19 15.80 -2.16 9.29
CA THR A 19 15.37 -2.26 7.89
C THR A 19 14.09 -1.46 7.69
N ALA A 20 14.08 -0.59 6.67
CA ALA A 20 12.94 0.29 6.44
C ALA A 20 11.64 -0.52 6.22
N PRO A 21 10.52 -0.18 6.89
CA PRO A 21 9.30 -0.99 6.87
C PRO A 21 8.74 -1.28 5.47
N GLU A 22 8.87 -0.35 4.52
CA GLU A 22 8.43 -0.55 3.14
C GLU A 22 9.23 -1.60 2.40
N LYS A 23 10.50 -1.80 2.73
CA LYS A 23 11.33 -2.87 2.14
C LYS A 23 10.88 -4.23 2.64
N VAL A 24 10.68 -4.37 3.94
CA VAL A 24 10.14 -5.59 4.56
C VAL A 24 8.79 -5.95 3.93
N ILE A 25 7.89 -4.97 3.78
CA ILE A 25 6.58 -5.17 3.15
C ILE A 25 6.76 -5.58 1.67
N SER A 26 7.66 -4.92 0.92
CA SER A 26 7.93 -5.28 -0.47
C SER A 26 8.37 -6.73 -0.63
N GLU A 27 9.24 -7.23 0.26
CA GLU A 27 9.69 -8.63 0.24
C GLU A 27 8.52 -9.61 0.41
N VAL A 28 7.56 -9.31 1.30
CA VAL A 28 6.34 -10.11 1.45
C VAL A 28 5.45 -10.05 0.21
N LEU A 29 5.33 -8.87 -0.42
CA LEU A 29 4.54 -8.71 -1.65
C LEU A 29 5.14 -9.47 -2.83
N ASP A 30 6.48 -9.55 -2.90
CA ASP A 30 7.18 -10.34 -3.91
C ASP A 30 6.91 -11.84 -3.74
N GLN A 31 6.95 -12.33 -2.48
CA GLN A 31 6.57 -13.71 -2.17
C GLN A 31 5.11 -14.00 -2.57
N LEU A 32 4.18 -13.11 -2.25
CA LEU A 32 2.77 -13.24 -2.67
C LEU A 32 2.65 -13.35 -4.20
N SER A 33 3.38 -12.54 -4.95
CA SER A 33 3.37 -12.60 -6.41
C SER A 33 3.94 -13.92 -6.93
N GLN A 34 4.99 -14.46 -6.32
CA GLN A 34 5.57 -15.75 -6.69
C GLN A 34 4.59 -16.91 -6.42
N GLU A 35 4.02 -16.97 -5.21
CA GLU A 35 3.07 -18.00 -4.79
C GLU A 35 1.79 -18.01 -5.65
N THR A 36 1.40 -16.86 -6.19
CA THR A 36 0.21 -16.75 -7.07
C THR A 36 0.53 -16.81 -8.56
N ASN A 37 1.73 -17.27 -8.93
CA ASN A 37 2.20 -17.35 -10.32
C ASN A 37 2.05 -16.02 -11.09
N GLY A 38 2.27 -14.90 -10.40
CA GLY A 38 2.14 -13.55 -10.94
C GLY A 38 0.71 -13.12 -11.28
N ILE A 39 -0.32 -13.87 -10.87
CA ILE A 39 -1.72 -13.48 -11.10
C ILE A 39 -2.13 -12.36 -10.15
N ILE A 40 -1.60 -12.37 -8.93
CA ILE A 40 -1.86 -11.37 -7.90
C ILE A 40 -0.55 -10.69 -7.58
N CYS A 41 -0.50 -9.38 -7.79
CA CYS A 41 0.67 -8.59 -7.49
C CYS A 41 0.34 -7.56 -6.41
N GLY A 42 1.30 -7.31 -5.53
CA GLY A 42 1.26 -6.20 -4.58
C GLY A 42 2.13 -5.04 -5.04
N ASN A 43 1.85 -3.85 -4.54
CA ASN A 43 2.80 -2.74 -4.61
C ASN A 43 2.66 -1.86 -3.36
N ILE A 44 3.79 -1.30 -2.91
CA ILE A 44 3.88 -0.30 -1.85
C ILE A 44 4.49 0.98 -2.42
N ASN A 45 3.70 2.05 -2.44
CA ASN A 45 4.12 3.33 -3.03
C ASN A 45 4.04 4.45 -2.02
N THR A 46 4.89 5.47 -2.19
CA THR A 46 4.81 6.69 -1.38
C THR A 46 3.43 7.34 -1.50
N TYR A 47 2.92 7.82 -0.38
CA TYR A 47 1.56 8.37 -0.29
C TYR A 47 1.59 9.75 0.37
N SER A 48 1.16 10.77 -0.37
CA SER A 48 1.18 12.17 0.09
C SER A 48 -0.07 12.60 0.86
N GLY A 49 -1.11 11.76 0.90
CA GLY A 49 -2.39 12.10 1.53
C GLY A 49 -2.44 11.96 3.06
N HIS A 50 -3.64 12.21 3.61
CA HIS A 50 -3.95 11.87 4.99
C HIS A 50 -4.15 10.36 5.12
N VAL A 51 -3.49 9.77 6.10
CA VAL A 51 -3.56 8.32 6.42
C VAL A 51 -4.49 8.02 7.60
N MET A 52 -5.07 9.05 8.22
CA MET A 52 -6.07 8.94 9.29
C MET A 52 -7.25 9.87 8.99
N SER A 53 -8.43 9.55 9.55
CA SER A 53 -9.63 10.38 9.44
C SER A 53 -9.39 11.78 10.01
N TYR A 54 -9.85 12.80 9.30
CA TYR A 54 -9.75 14.20 9.73
C TYR A 54 -11.10 14.91 9.58
N THR A 55 -11.41 15.80 10.51
CA THR A 55 -12.58 16.67 10.44
C THR A 55 -12.21 17.89 9.58
N LYS A 56 -12.91 18.09 8.46
CA LYS A 56 -12.74 19.29 7.62
C LYS A 56 -13.47 20.45 8.29
N GLY A 57 -12.76 21.28 9.04
CA GLY A 57 -13.32 22.51 9.61
C GLY A 57 -13.73 23.46 8.48
N GLY A 58 -15.03 23.66 8.31
CA GLY A 58 -15.58 24.64 7.38
C GLY A 58 -15.20 26.05 7.81
N PHE A 59 -14.85 26.87 6.82
CA PHE A 59 -14.58 28.30 6.95
C PHE A 59 -15.77 28.98 7.64
N THR A 60 -15.60 29.49 8.86
CA THR A 60 -16.44 30.58 9.36
C THR A 60 -15.57 31.82 9.41
N SER A 61 -15.94 32.78 8.56
CA SER A 61 -15.42 34.13 8.53
C SER A 61 -15.81 34.89 9.79
N ILE A 62 -14.93 35.82 10.21
CA ILE A 62 -15.12 37.02 11.06
C ILE A 62 -14.26 37.01 12.35
N MET A 63 -13.37 38.03 12.45
CA MET A 63 -12.88 38.73 13.66
C MET A 63 -11.34 38.71 13.92
N GLY A 64 -10.72 39.89 13.74
CA GLY A 64 -9.63 40.43 14.58
C GLY A 64 -8.20 39.89 14.36
N SER A 65 -7.22 40.79 14.24
CA SER A 65 -5.80 40.43 14.35
C SER A 65 -5.54 39.85 15.73
N ILE A 66 -5.40 38.52 15.80
CA ILE A 66 -4.95 37.79 16.99
C ILE A 66 -3.43 37.75 16.91
N ASP A 67 -2.75 38.47 17.80
CA ASP A 67 -1.37 38.15 18.14
C ASP A 67 -1.37 36.71 18.66
N LYS A 68 -0.90 35.79 17.82
CA LYS A 68 -0.72 34.39 18.21
C LYS A 68 0.43 34.34 19.20
N GLU A 69 0.12 34.06 20.46
CA GLU A 69 1.11 33.62 21.42
C GLU A 69 1.76 32.32 20.92
N VAL A 70 3.01 32.42 20.47
CA VAL A 70 3.81 31.26 20.05
C VAL A 70 4.41 30.66 21.31
N ASN A 71 3.84 29.56 21.78
CA ASN A 71 4.41 28.81 22.89
C ASN A 71 5.59 27.98 22.37
N ILE A 72 6.83 28.34 22.71
CA ILE A 72 8.03 27.63 22.25
C ILE A 72 8.05 26.14 22.64
N GLN A 73 7.25 25.69 23.62
CA GLN A 73 7.08 24.26 23.92
C GLN A 73 6.48 23.47 22.75
N SER A 74 5.80 24.12 21.79
CA SER A 74 5.38 23.47 20.54
C SER A 74 6.54 23.20 19.57
N ASP A 75 7.66 23.91 19.75
CA ASP A 75 8.86 23.84 18.91
C ASP A 75 10.03 23.11 19.60
N LEU A 76 9.86 22.75 20.89
CA LEU A 76 10.80 21.90 21.63
C LEU A 76 10.49 20.42 21.35
N GLY A 77 11.51 19.64 21.00
CA GLY A 77 11.36 18.22 20.68
C GLY A 77 12.32 17.74 19.58
N LYS A 78 11.81 16.89 18.69
CA LYS A 78 12.58 16.27 17.59
C LYS A 78 12.82 17.30 16.46
N ILE A 79 14.07 17.65 16.19
CA ILE A 79 14.48 18.47 15.03
C ILE A 79 14.97 17.54 13.92
N GLY A 80 14.52 17.74 12.68
CA GLY A 80 14.89 16.90 11.54
C GLY A 80 14.08 15.60 11.41
N GLN A 81 12.93 15.51 12.07
CA GLN A 81 12.04 14.36 11.94
C GLN A 81 11.39 14.36 10.54
N GLU A 82 11.62 13.30 9.80
CA GLU A 82 10.96 12.98 8.54
C GLU A 82 9.82 12.01 8.82
N ILE A 83 8.69 12.20 8.14
CA ILE A 83 7.55 11.29 8.22
C ILE A 83 7.39 10.62 6.87
N HIS A 84 7.58 9.31 6.85
CA HIS A 84 7.37 8.49 5.67
C HIS A 84 5.96 7.92 5.68
N LYS A 85 5.31 7.94 4.52
CA LYS A 85 3.95 7.45 4.33
C LYS A 85 3.89 6.64 3.04
N PHE A 86 3.23 5.50 3.11
CA PHE A 86 3.02 4.63 1.96
C PHE A 86 1.60 4.10 1.91
N GLU A 87 1.16 3.71 0.72
CA GLU A 87 -0.03 2.91 0.50
C GLU A 87 0.36 1.53 -0.04
N CYS A 88 -0.26 0.49 0.49
CA CYS A 88 -0.14 -0.88 0.00
C CYS A 88 -1.44 -1.29 -0.68
N TYR A 89 -1.35 -1.80 -1.91
CA TYR A 89 -2.49 -2.31 -2.65
C TYR A 89 -2.18 -3.59 -3.42
N LEU A 90 -3.21 -4.38 -3.67
CA LEU A 90 -3.18 -5.55 -4.55
C LEU A 90 -3.85 -5.26 -5.88
N TYR A 91 -3.35 -5.89 -6.94
CA TYR A 91 -3.90 -5.78 -8.28
C TYR A 91 -3.62 -7.06 -9.08
N THR A 92 -4.15 -7.13 -10.30
CA THR A 92 -3.86 -8.22 -11.23
C THR A 92 -3.30 -7.67 -12.55
N PRO A 93 -2.25 -8.27 -13.15
CA PRO A 93 -1.59 -7.70 -14.33
C PRO A 93 -2.50 -7.56 -15.56
N GLU A 94 -3.49 -8.43 -15.73
CA GLU A 94 -4.40 -8.33 -16.87
C GLU A 94 -5.32 -7.10 -16.79
N TYR A 95 -5.45 -6.50 -15.60
CA TYR A 95 -6.26 -5.31 -15.34
C TYR A 95 -5.76 -4.48 -14.14
N ASP A 96 -4.65 -3.78 -14.37
CA ASP A 96 -3.98 -2.88 -13.40
C ASP A 96 -4.81 -1.67 -12.93
N LYS A 97 -5.91 -1.36 -13.64
CA LYS A 97 -6.85 -0.29 -13.28
C LYS A 97 -7.67 -0.59 -12.04
N TYR A 98 -7.88 -1.87 -11.71
CA TYR A 98 -8.57 -2.26 -10.49
C TYR A 98 -7.53 -2.59 -9.41
N LYS A 99 -7.54 -1.78 -8.34
CA LYS A 99 -6.62 -1.92 -7.21
C LYS A 99 -7.42 -2.02 -5.93
N TYR A 100 -7.07 -2.99 -5.09
CA TYR A 100 -7.60 -3.10 -3.75
C TYR A 100 -6.56 -2.57 -2.76
N ARG A 101 -6.81 -1.39 -2.18
CA ARG A 101 -5.94 -0.84 -1.14
C ARG A 101 -6.14 -1.60 0.16
N VAL A 102 -5.07 -2.20 0.67
CA VAL A 102 -5.10 -3.03 1.88
C VAL A 102 -4.89 -2.18 3.12
N PHE A 103 -3.84 -1.34 3.12
CA PHE A 103 -3.47 -0.52 4.26
C PHE A 103 -2.58 0.66 3.86
N PHE A 104 -2.45 1.62 4.78
CA PHE A 104 -1.38 2.63 4.77
C PHE A 104 -0.29 2.27 5.77
N VAL A 105 0.91 2.78 5.49
CA VAL A 105 2.09 2.67 6.36
C VAL A 105 2.49 4.08 6.76
N LYS A 106 2.83 4.29 8.04
CA LYS A 106 3.36 5.56 8.53
C LYS A 106 4.43 5.30 9.59
N TYR A 107 5.64 5.81 9.36
CA TYR A 107 6.74 5.79 10.33
C TYR A 107 7.57 7.08 10.24
N ASP A 108 8.43 7.32 11.22
CA ASP A 108 9.32 8.49 11.25
C ASP A 108 10.79 8.12 10.99
N THR A 109 11.73 9.06 11.08
CA THR A 109 13.16 8.83 10.82
C THR A 109 13.77 7.63 11.55
N SER A 110 13.16 7.15 12.64
CA SER A 110 13.64 5.98 13.39
C SER A 110 13.23 4.64 12.76
N HIS A 111 12.46 4.63 11.66
CA HIS A 111 11.85 3.46 11.00
C HIS A 111 10.81 2.72 11.85
N TYR A 112 11.14 2.39 13.09
CA TYR A 112 10.26 1.78 14.06
C TYR A 112 10.07 2.70 15.28
N PRO A 113 8.90 2.69 15.92
CA PRO A 113 7.72 1.89 15.58
C PRO A 113 7.03 2.35 14.30
N VAL A 114 6.49 1.41 13.53
CA VAL A 114 5.70 1.66 12.33
C VAL A 114 4.22 1.48 12.60
N ASN A 115 3.40 2.40 12.09
CA ASN A 115 1.94 2.29 12.12
C ASN A 115 1.42 1.71 10.81
N ILE A 116 0.62 0.66 10.90
CA ILE A 116 -0.14 0.05 9.81
C ILE A 116 -1.62 0.42 10.00
N ILE A 117 -2.18 1.15 9.05
CA ILE A 117 -3.58 1.60 9.05
C ILE A 117 -4.34 0.74 8.05
N LEU A 118 -5.03 -0.27 8.56
CA LEU A 118 -5.74 -1.29 7.79
C LEU A 118 -7.07 -0.80 7.23
N GLU A 119 -7.46 -1.36 6.08
CA GLU A 119 -8.85 -1.40 5.66
C GLU A 119 -9.67 -2.16 6.71
N GLU A 120 -10.83 -1.61 7.07
CA GLU A 120 -11.58 -2.03 8.26
C GLU A 120 -12.02 -3.51 8.21
N SER A 121 -12.43 -4.00 7.04
CA SER A 121 -12.83 -5.40 6.90
C SER A 121 -11.64 -6.37 6.98
N VAL A 122 -10.44 -5.94 6.56
CA VAL A 122 -9.19 -6.69 6.79
C VAL A 122 -8.84 -6.69 8.27
N ALA A 123 -8.90 -5.53 8.96
CA ALA A 123 -8.64 -5.43 10.39
C ALA A 123 -9.53 -6.37 11.21
N ARG A 124 -10.85 -6.36 10.92
CA ARG A 124 -11.82 -7.26 11.56
C ARG A 124 -11.56 -8.74 11.28
N SER A 125 -10.86 -9.07 10.20
CA SER A 125 -10.61 -10.46 9.81
C SER A 125 -9.37 -11.08 10.46
N ILE A 126 -8.45 -10.26 10.95
CA ILE A 126 -7.24 -10.71 11.66
C ILE A 126 -7.36 -10.58 13.17
N SER A 127 -8.34 -9.82 13.66
CA SER A 127 -8.54 -9.56 15.07
C SER A 127 -9.79 -10.23 15.61
N SER A 128 -9.64 -10.96 16.71
CA SER A 128 -10.75 -11.64 17.42
C SER A 128 -11.55 -10.70 18.35
N GLY A 129 -11.47 -9.37 18.19
CA GLY A 129 -12.04 -8.40 19.13
C GLY A 129 -12.00 -6.92 18.66
N SER A 130 -12.17 -5.98 19.60
CA SER A 130 -12.29 -4.53 19.36
C SER A 130 -10.96 -3.79 19.09
N SER A 131 -9.95 -4.47 18.56
CA SER A 131 -8.72 -3.79 18.16
C SER A 131 -9.05 -2.88 16.99
N GLY A 132 -8.68 -1.60 17.09
CA GLY A 132 -8.88 -0.64 16.01
C GLY A 132 -8.15 -1.06 14.73
N TYR A 133 -8.41 -0.32 13.65
CA TYR A 133 -7.77 -0.53 12.35
C TYR A 133 -6.34 0.06 12.27
N VAL A 134 -5.81 0.60 13.38
CA VAL A 134 -4.45 1.15 13.47
C VAL A 134 -3.64 0.26 14.38
N LEU A 135 -2.60 -0.36 13.83
CA LEU A 135 -1.71 -1.28 14.53
C LEU A 135 -0.30 -0.70 14.53
N SER A 136 0.38 -0.75 15.66
CA SER A 136 1.77 -0.29 15.80
C SER A 136 2.68 -1.50 15.99
N CYS A 137 3.74 -1.61 15.19
CA CYS A 137 4.78 -2.62 15.31
C CYS A 137 6.08 -1.95 15.76
N ALA A 138 6.65 -2.40 16.87
CA ALA A 138 7.88 -1.87 17.45
C ALA A 138 9.15 -2.43 16.79
N THR A 139 9.07 -3.59 16.14
CA THR A 139 10.22 -4.25 15.52
C THR A 139 9.89 -4.77 14.11
N ARG A 140 10.94 -5.18 13.38
CA ARG A 140 10.83 -5.86 12.09
C ARG A 140 10.03 -7.15 12.20
N GLU A 141 10.31 -7.97 13.20
CA GLU A 141 9.67 -9.28 13.40
C GLU A 141 8.16 -9.12 13.63
N GLU A 142 7.76 -8.15 14.46
CA GLU A 142 6.34 -7.84 14.68
C GLU A 142 5.65 -7.40 13.38
N LEU A 143 6.34 -6.65 12.51
CA LEU A 143 5.83 -6.24 11.22
C LEU A 143 5.67 -7.44 10.28
N GLU A 144 6.66 -8.33 10.19
CA GLU A 144 6.60 -9.54 9.37
C GLU A 144 5.46 -10.48 9.80
N GLU A 145 5.31 -10.71 11.10
CA GLU A 145 4.18 -11.48 11.64
C GLU A 145 2.84 -10.85 11.29
N LEU A 146 2.73 -9.52 11.40
CA LEU A 146 1.51 -8.81 11.05
C LEU A 146 1.21 -8.93 9.55
N MET A 147 2.22 -8.81 8.69
CA MET A 147 2.04 -9.01 7.24
C MET A 147 1.54 -10.42 6.94
N TYR A 148 2.13 -11.45 7.57
CA TYR A 148 1.67 -12.83 7.40
C TYR A 148 0.20 -13.01 7.83
N LYS A 149 -0.19 -12.44 8.98
CA LYS A 149 -1.59 -12.45 9.45
C LYS A 149 -2.54 -11.76 8.47
N ILE A 150 -2.16 -10.60 7.94
CA ILE A 150 -2.94 -9.83 6.96
C ILE A 150 -3.15 -10.63 5.68
N PHE A 151 -2.08 -11.10 5.03
CA PHE A 151 -2.18 -11.77 3.73
C PHE A 151 -2.82 -13.16 3.79
N ASN A 152 -2.80 -13.83 4.94
CA ASN A 152 -3.51 -15.08 5.17
C ASN A 152 -4.92 -14.90 5.76
N SER A 153 -5.38 -13.66 5.92
CA SER A 153 -6.70 -13.39 6.49
C SER A 153 -7.83 -13.81 5.55
N LYS A 154 -8.96 -14.26 6.13
CA LYS A 154 -10.14 -14.68 5.35
C LYS A 154 -10.59 -13.60 4.36
N LYS A 155 -10.53 -12.32 4.78
CA LYS A 155 -10.93 -11.21 3.93
C LYS A 155 -9.99 -11.06 2.74
N LEU A 156 -8.67 -11.07 2.95
CA LEU A 156 -7.71 -10.89 1.86
C LEU A 156 -7.70 -12.07 0.90
N ILE A 157 -7.85 -13.30 1.39
CA ILE A 157 -8.03 -14.47 0.52
C ILE A 157 -9.26 -14.30 -0.39
N SER A 158 -10.37 -13.76 0.14
CA SER A 158 -11.55 -13.47 -0.69
C SER A 158 -11.28 -12.39 -1.75
N VAL A 159 -10.55 -11.34 -1.41
CA VAL A 159 -10.14 -10.29 -2.37
C VAL A 159 -9.25 -10.87 -3.45
N MET A 160 -8.29 -11.72 -3.08
CA MET A 160 -7.40 -12.41 -4.01
C MET A 160 -8.20 -13.29 -5.00
N GLN A 161 -9.20 -14.01 -4.53
CA GLN A 161 -10.10 -14.78 -5.41
C GLN A 161 -10.89 -13.89 -6.38
N GLU A 162 -11.32 -12.71 -5.94
CA GLU A 162 -11.96 -11.72 -6.81
C GLU A 162 -11.00 -11.23 -7.90
N LEU A 163 -9.75 -10.90 -7.55
CA LEU A 163 -8.71 -10.49 -8.49
C LEU A 163 -8.43 -11.60 -9.53
N ILE A 164 -8.39 -12.86 -9.12
CA ILE A 164 -8.23 -14.01 -10.04
C ILE A 164 -9.38 -14.05 -11.06
N ARG A 165 -10.64 -13.86 -10.61
CA ARG A 165 -11.80 -13.85 -11.52
C ARG A 165 -11.73 -12.68 -12.50
N ILE A 166 -11.32 -11.50 -12.04
CA ILE A 166 -11.10 -10.32 -12.90
C ILE A 166 -10.03 -10.61 -13.95
N ASN A 167 -8.91 -11.20 -13.54
CA ASN A 167 -7.82 -11.61 -14.41
C ASN A 167 -8.31 -12.52 -15.54
N GLN A 168 -9.04 -13.58 -15.18
CA GLN A 168 -9.61 -14.54 -16.13
C GLN A 168 -10.58 -13.89 -17.12
N SER A 169 -11.49 -13.04 -16.62
CA SER A 169 -12.45 -12.31 -17.45
C SER A 169 -11.75 -11.40 -18.47
N LYS A 170 -10.72 -10.67 -18.04
CA LYS A 170 -9.99 -9.72 -18.88
C LYS A 170 -9.09 -10.41 -19.88
N LYS A 171 -8.46 -11.53 -19.49
CA LYS A 171 -7.71 -12.40 -20.41
C LYS A 171 -8.62 -12.98 -21.49
N HIS A 172 -9.81 -13.48 -21.13
CA HIS A 172 -10.79 -13.98 -22.10
C HIS A 172 -11.23 -12.89 -23.08
N TRP A 173 -11.56 -11.69 -22.58
CA TRP A 173 -11.94 -10.54 -23.41
C TRP A 173 -10.85 -10.15 -24.43
N LYS A 174 -9.57 -10.13 -24.01
CA LYS A 174 -8.45 -9.86 -24.91
C LYS A 174 -8.40 -10.91 -26.03
N LEU A 175 -8.50 -12.19 -25.69
CA LEU A 175 -8.46 -13.29 -26.67
C LEU A 175 -9.59 -13.20 -27.70
N THR A 176 -10.82 -12.92 -27.29
CA THR A 176 -11.96 -12.80 -28.23
C THR A 176 -11.82 -11.60 -29.16
N MET A 177 -11.31 -10.46 -28.67
CA MET A 177 -11.01 -9.27 -29.49
C MET A 177 -9.92 -9.53 -30.53
N PHE A 178 -8.86 -10.26 -30.17
CA PHE A 178 -7.79 -10.64 -31.11
C PHE A 178 -8.24 -11.66 -32.17
N GLN A 179 -9.13 -12.58 -31.81
CA GLN A 179 -9.71 -13.51 -32.78
C GLN A 179 -10.66 -12.80 -33.76
N GLY A 180 -11.52 -11.90 -33.26
CA GLY A 180 -12.42 -11.10 -34.10
C GLY A 180 -11.69 -10.17 -35.07
N THR A 181 -10.56 -9.60 -34.66
CA THR A 181 -9.71 -8.77 -35.54
C THR A 181 -8.99 -9.60 -36.60
N LYS A 182 -8.43 -10.77 -36.28
CA LYS A 182 -7.84 -11.68 -37.28
C LYS A 182 -8.86 -12.16 -38.32
N GLN A 183 -10.10 -12.46 -37.90
CA GLN A 183 -11.16 -12.86 -38.83
C GLN A 183 -11.57 -11.70 -39.77
N LYS A 184 -11.69 -10.47 -39.24
CA LYS A 184 -11.95 -9.28 -40.06
C LYS A 184 -10.82 -9.03 -41.08
N ILE A 185 -9.55 -9.22 -40.70
CA ILE A 185 -8.42 -9.06 -41.61
C ILE A 185 -8.43 -10.14 -42.71
N LYS A 186 -8.65 -11.41 -42.38
CA LYS A 186 -8.78 -12.49 -43.37
C LYS A 186 -9.91 -12.22 -44.37
N ASN A 187 -11.08 -11.78 -43.91
CA ASN A 187 -12.20 -11.46 -44.78
C ASN A 187 -11.93 -10.24 -45.68
N LYS A 188 -11.07 -9.30 -45.25
CA LYS A 188 -10.68 -8.12 -46.04
C LYS A 188 -9.62 -8.44 -47.11
N VAL A 189 -8.74 -9.42 -46.86
CA VAL A 189 -7.72 -9.87 -47.82
C VAL A 189 -8.32 -10.72 -48.95
N PHE A 190 -9.47 -11.36 -48.73
CA PHE A 190 -10.14 -12.20 -49.74
C PHE A 190 -10.94 -11.41 -50.81
N TRP A 191 -10.99 -10.08 -50.71
CA TRP A 191 -11.66 -9.20 -51.68
C TRP A 191 -10.67 -8.19 -52.31
N GLY A 192 -9.55 -8.69 -52.83
CA GLY A 192 -8.74 -7.94 -53.80
C GLY A 192 -9.31 -8.15 -55.21
N PRO A 193 -9.50 -7.12 -56.04
CA PRO A 193 -10.10 -7.28 -57.35
C PRO A 193 -9.20 -8.15 -58.24
N THR A 194 -9.73 -9.29 -58.69
CA THR A 194 -9.19 -10.04 -59.81
C THR A 194 -9.30 -9.16 -61.05
N ILE A 195 -8.20 -8.47 -61.40
CA ILE A 195 -8.08 -7.77 -62.67
C ILE A 195 -8.01 -8.84 -63.76
N LEU A 196 -9.14 -9.11 -64.39
CA LEU A 196 -9.22 -9.91 -65.61
C LEU A 196 -8.70 -9.04 -66.76
N ILE A 197 -7.42 -9.19 -67.10
CA ILE A 197 -6.87 -8.65 -68.34
C ILE A 197 -7.35 -9.57 -69.47
N LYS A 198 -8.33 -9.13 -70.26
CA LYS A 198 -8.64 -9.73 -71.56
C LYS A 198 -7.73 -9.10 -72.60
N LEU A 199 -7.06 -9.99 -73.34
CA LEU A 199 -6.20 -9.77 -74.50
C LEU A 199 -6.83 -8.88 -75.57
#